data_AF-A0A9P4DQZ3-F1
#
_entry.id   AF-A0A9P4DQZ3-F1
#
_cell.length_a   1.000
_cell.length_b   1.000
_cell.length_c   1.000
_cell.angle_alpha   90.00
_cell.angle_beta   90.00
_cell.angle_gamma   90.00
#
_symmetry.space_group_name_H-M   'P 1'
#
loop_
_entity.id
_entity.type
_entity.pdbx_description
1 polymer ?
#
loop_
_entity_poly.entity_id
_entity_poly.type
_entity_poly.pdbx_seq_one_letter_code
_entity_poly.pdbx_strand_id
1 'polypeptide(L)'
;MNVIKLVLLAGTAASCPLGSAGNRDIMEPDMANVDEEMEGFRKSRMAIVRYNVLLELCCRIVSLELKEHPRLPDGKIKYRKMCDLIPQSILAQCPADFRQSYVEVLEGIEKNLSDNISWGGTPEGKEMFSRLEEARKRFSDQYDLEPLMRPLIDWLDGQETRREGESPQEYLKRLYQLKSDLESGKWVIPEGLPGEKPGPECMKSVAGQ
;
A
#
# COMPACT_ATOMS: atom_id res chain seq x y z
N MET A 1 -16.81 4.74 -7.37
CA MET A 1 -15.90 5.75 -6.80
C MET A 1 -15.07 5.02 -5.75
N ASN A 2 -13.80 4.71 -6.04
CA ASN A 2 -12.93 3.94 -5.12
C ASN A 2 -12.51 4.85 -3.97
N VAL A 3 -12.61 4.37 -2.72
CA VAL A 3 -12.30 5.12 -1.49
C VAL A 3 -10.87 5.71 -1.51
N ILE A 4 -9.97 5.11 -2.30
CA ILE A 4 -8.56 5.50 -2.42
C ILE A 4 -8.32 6.61 -3.46
N LYS A 5 -9.23 6.80 -4.44
CA LYS A 5 -9.07 7.84 -5.48
C LYS A 5 -9.25 9.27 -4.95
N LEU A 6 -9.76 9.45 -3.73
CA LEU A 6 -9.91 10.78 -3.11
C LEU A 6 -8.61 11.34 -2.49
N VAL A 7 -7.57 10.50 -2.30
CA VAL A 7 -6.46 10.80 -1.37
C VAL A 7 -5.18 11.31 -2.06
N LEU A 8 -5.00 11.09 -3.37
CA LEU A 8 -3.73 11.35 -4.09
C LEU A 8 -3.54 12.78 -4.66
N LEU A 9 -4.36 13.76 -4.26
CA LEU A 9 -4.47 15.04 -4.97
C LEU A 9 -4.07 16.31 -4.20
N ALA A 10 -3.45 16.22 -3.02
CA ALA A 10 -3.04 17.44 -2.30
C ALA A 10 -1.69 17.29 -1.59
N GLY A 11 -0.65 17.95 -2.13
CA GLY A 11 0.61 18.09 -1.40
C GLY A 11 1.79 18.60 -2.21
N THR A 12 1.72 19.81 -2.77
CA THR A 12 2.92 20.51 -3.28
C THR A 12 3.38 21.62 -2.35
N ALA A 13 4.68 21.57 -2.05
CA ALA A 13 5.62 22.64 -1.71
C ALA A 13 5.51 23.33 -0.32
N ALA A 14 6.59 23.26 0.47
CA ALA A 14 7.63 24.29 0.46
C ALA A 14 8.77 23.93 1.45
N SER A 15 9.99 23.85 0.91
CA SER A 15 11.28 23.78 1.60
C SER A 15 11.73 25.15 2.12
N CYS A 16 12.50 25.20 3.22
CA CYS A 16 13.45 26.27 3.60
C CYS A 16 14.12 25.97 4.97
N PRO A 17 15.25 26.60 5.35
CA PRO A 17 16.56 26.58 4.70
C PRO A 17 17.71 26.23 5.69
N LEU A 18 18.91 26.06 5.12
CA LEU A 18 20.20 25.87 5.81
C LEU A 18 20.53 26.97 6.83
N GLY A 19 21.09 26.56 7.97
CA GLY A 19 21.80 27.42 8.92
C GLY A 19 23.17 26.82 9.27
N SER A 20 24.23 27.53 8.90
CA SER A 20 25.64 27.18 9.13
C SER A 20 26.00 27.26 10.62
N ALA A 21 26.61 26.20 11.18
CA ALA A 21 27.21 26.23 12.51
C ALA A 21 28.73 26.44 12.40
N GLY A 22 29.26 27.33 13.23
CA GLY A 22 30.69 27.57 13.40
C GLY A 22 31.41 26.42 14.11
N ASN A 23 32.69 26.29 13.80
CA ASN A 23 33.63 25.32 14.35
C ASN A 23 33.62 25.26 15.90
N ARG A 24 33.37 24.07 16.43
CA ARG A 24 34.00 23.56 17.65
C ARG A 24 34.43 22.13 17.37
N ASP A 25 35.65 21.78 17.77
CA ASP A 25 36.17 20.42 17.74
C ASP A 25 35.23 19.50 18.54
N ILE A 26 34.55 18.61 17.83
CA ILE A 26 33.64 17.60 18.35
C ILE A 26 34.37 16.26 18.21
N MET A 27 34.50 15.50 19.31
CA MET A 27 34.90 14.09 19.25
C MET A 27 34.03 13.42 18.18
N GLU A 28 34.65 12.75 17.21
CA GLU A 28 33.91 12.02 16.17
C GLU A 28 32.85 11.14 16.85
N PRO A 29 31.55 11.42 16.65
CA PRO A 29 30.52 10.54 17.14
C PRO A 29 30.70 9.19 16.44
N ASP A 30 30.39 8.11 17.14
CA ASP A 30 30.33 6.76 16.60
C ASP A 30 29.48 6.82 15.31
N MET A 31 30.15 6.82 14.16
CA MET A 31 29.51 7.05 12.87
C MET A 31 28.70 5.78 12.60
N ALA A 32 27.40 5.85 12.89
CA ALA A 32 26.47 4.80 12.50
C ALA A 32 26.76 4.42 11.05
N ASN A 33 26.83 3.11 10.77
CA ASN A 33 27.19 2.63 9.45
C ASN A 33 26.08 3.04 8.46
N VAL A 34 26.27 4.18 7.80
CA VAL A 34 25.30 4.84 6.92
C VAL A 34 24.80 3.88 5.84
N ASP A 35 25.65 2.94 5.40
CA ASP A 35 25.31 1.93 4.41
C ASP A 35 24.31 0.89 4.95
N GLU A 36 24.47 0.45 6.20
CA GLU A 36 23.53 -0.47 6.85
C GLU A 36 22.18 0.19 7.16
N GLU A 37 22.21 1.46 7.59
CA GLU A 37 20.99 2.24 7.81
C GLU A 37 20.23 2.45 6.50
N MET A 38 20.94 2.76 5.42
CA MET A 38 20.36 2.93 4.08
C MET A 38 19.78 1.63 3.53
N GLU A 39 20.45 0.50 3.74
CA GLU A 39 19.93 -0.82 3.36
C GLU A 39 18.71 -1.23 4.21
N GLY A 40 18.74 -0.96 5.51
CA GLY A 40 17.60 -1.16 6.42
C GLY A 40 16.39 -0.33 6.01
N PHE A 41 16.62 0.94 5.62
CA PHE A 41 15.61 1.83 5.08
C PHE A 41 15.03 1.30 3.77
N ARG A 42 15.89 0.95 2.79
CA ARG A 42 15.47 0.42 1.49
C ARG A 42 14.63 -0.83 1.64
N LYS A 43 15.07 -1.79 2.46
CA LYS A 43 14.34 -3.02 2.75
C LYS A 43 12.95 -2.74 3.35
N SER A 44 12.90 -1.84 4.32
CA SER A 44 11.65 -1.43 4.99
C SER A 44 10.68 -0.76 4.03
N ARG A 45 11.18 0.21 3.24
CA ARG A 45 10.45 0.89 2.17
C ARG A 45 9.84 -0.12 1.19
N MET A 46 10.62 -1.07 0.71
CA MET A 46 10.14 -2.06 -0.26
C MET A 46 9.15 -3.07 0.32
N ALA A 47 9.30 -3.45 1.59
CA ALA A 47 8.31 -4.28 2.26
C ALA A 47 6.95 -3.55 2.33
N ILE A 48 6.95 -2.26 2.70
CA ILE A 48 5.74 -1.43 2.78
C ILE A 48 5.12 -1.23 1.39
N VAL A 49 5.92 -0.95 0.35
CA VAL A 49 5.40 -0.79 -1.03
C VAL A 49 4.76 -2.09 -1.52
N ARG A 50 5.44 -3.23 -1.37
CA ARG A 50 4.90 -4.55 -1.74
C ARG A 50 3.58 -4.83 -1.03
N TYR A 51 3.55 -4.56 0.26
CA TYR A 51 2.36 -4.72 1.07
C TYR A 51 1.19 -3.87 0.56
N ASN A 52 1.41 -2.57 0.31
CA ASN A 52 0.37 -1.66 -0.15
C ASN A 52 -0.14 -1.99 -1.57
N VAL A 53 0.73 -2.42 -2.48
CA VAL A 53 0.35 -2.87 -3.84
C VAL A 53 -0.53 -4.12 -3.77
N LEU A 54 -0.17 -5.09 -2.93
CA LEU A 54 -0.97 -6.30 -2.74
C LEU A 54 -2.31 -6.00 -2.05
N LEU A 55 -2.31 -5.12 -1.05
CA LEU A 55 -3.54 -4.67 -0.39
C LEU A 55 -4.51 -4.03 -1.40
N GLU A 56 -4.01 -3.15 -2.26
CA GLU A 56 -4.80 -2.52 -3.33
C GLU A 56 -5.41 -3.57 -4.28
N LEU A 57 -4.60 -4.54 -4.73
CA LEU A 57 -5.08 -5.63 -5.58
C LEU A 57 -6.15 -6.49 -4.88
N CYS A 58 -5.97 -6.81 -3.59
CA CYS A 58 -6.96 -7.56 -2.81
C CYS A 58 -8.29 -6.79 -2.71
N CYS A 59 -8.24 -5.49 -2.42
CA CYS A 59 -9.42 -4.62 -2.39
C CYS A 59 -10.19 -4.63 -3.73
N ARG A 60 -9.47 -4.69 -4.85
CA ARG A 60 -10.03 -4.75 -6.21
C ARG A 60 -10.70 -6.10 -6.49
N ILE A 61 -10.00 -7.20 -6.20
CA ILE A 61 -10.54 -8.57 -6.30
C ILE A 61 -11.87 -8.68 -5.53
N VAL A 62 -11.85 -8.31 -4.25
CA VAL A 62 -13.05 -8.33 -3.41
C VAL A 62 -14.14 -7.44 -3.99
N SER A 63 -13.82 -6.22 -4.42
CA SER A 63 -14.81 -5.33 -5.00
C SER A 63 -15.45 -5.88 -6.28
N LEU A 64 -14.72 -6.64 -7.08
CA LEU A 64 -15.24 -7.29 -8.29
C LEU A 64 -16.11 -8.50 -7.96
N GLU A 65 -15.68 -9.37 -7.05
CA GLU A 65 -16.49 -10.50 -6.58
C GLU A 65 -17.85 -10.03 -6.07
N LEU A 66 -17.86 -8.90 -5.36
CA LEU A 66 -19.06 -8.37 -4.74
C LEU A 66 -19.96 -7.59 -5.72
N LYS A 67 -19.42 -7.03 -6.80
CA LYS A 67 -20.22 -6.40 -7.86
C LYS A 67 -21.04 -7.42 -8.66
N GLU A 68 -20.55 -8.64 -8.79
CA GLU A 68 -21.25 -9.73 -9.48
C GLU A 68 -22.32 -10.38 -8.59
N HIS A 69 -22.45 -9.95 -7.32
CA HIS A 69 -23.51 -10.40 -6.43
C HIS A 69 -24.77 -9.50 -6.52
N PRO A 70 -25.97 -10.07 -6.72
CA PRO A 70 -27.21 -9.31 -6.90
C PRO A 70 -27.70 -8.55 -5.64
N ARG A 71 -27.03 -8.70 -4.50
CA ARG A 71 -27.25 -7.91 -3.28
C ARG A 71 -25.91 -7.36 -2.81
N LEU A 72 -25.91 -6.10 -2.36
CA LEU A 72 -24.76 -5.51 -1.68
C LEU A 72 -24.40 -6.43 -0.49
N PRO A 73 -23.19 -7.03 -0.49
CA PRO A 73 -22.79 -7.89 0.59
C PRO A 73 -22.61 -7.06 1.85
N ASP A 74 -22.93 -7.69 2.98
CA ASP A 74 -22.65 -7.16 4.31
C ASP A 74 -21.20 -6.64 4.35
N GLY A 75 -21.01 -5.41 4.85
CA GLY A 75 -19.69 -4.79 5.01
C GLY A 75 -18.72 -5.72 5.76
N LYS A 76 -19.25 -6.56 6.65
CA LYS A 76 -18.49 -7.57 7.39
C LYS A 76 -17.98 -8.70 6.51
N ILE A 77 -18.79 -9.16 5.54
CA ILE A 77 -18.37 -10.18 4.55
C ILE A 77 -17.28 -9.61 3.64
N LYS A 78 -17.47 -8.38 3.16
CA LYS A 78 -16.48 -7.68 2.33
C LYS A 78 -15.13 -7.58 3.06
N TYR A 79 -15.18 -7.15 4.31
CA TYR A 79 -14.00 -6.95 5.12
C TYR A 79 -13.29 -8.27 5.46
N ARG A 80 -14.05 -9.30 5.88
CA ARG A 80 -13.47 -10.62 6.16
C ARG A 80 -12.76 -11.19 4.93
N LYS A 81 -13.41 -11.15 3.76
CA LYS A 81 -12.78 -11.57 2.50
C LYS A 81 -11.50 -10.81 2.18
N MET A 82 -11.46 -9.50 2.48
CA MET A 82 -10.25 -8.71 2.32
C MET A 82 -9.14 -9.21 3.25
N CYS A 83 -9.44 -9.42 4.54
CA CYS A 83 -8.50 -9.98 5.52
C CYS A 83 -7.96 -11.36 5.12
N ASP A 84 -8.83 -12.25 4.60
CA ASP A 84 -8.45 -13.60 4.16
C ASP A 84 -7.51 -13.57 2.94
N LEU A 85 -7.62 -12.53 2.10
CA LEU A 85 -6.79 -12.38 0.91
C LEU A 85 -5.45 -11.69 1.20
N ILE A 86 -5.35 -10.91 2.28
CA ILE A 86 -4.13 -10.18 2.61
C ILE A 86 -2.98 -11.17 2.96
N PRO A 87 -1.82 -11.07 2.29
CA PRO A 87 -0.71 -11.96 2.56
C PRO A 87 0.01 -11.59 3.86
N GLN A 88 -0.32 -12.30 4.93
CA GLN A 88 0.30 -12.12 6.25
C GLN A 88 1.83 -12.29 6.23
N SER A 89 2.34 -13.14 5.34
CA SER A 89 3.78 -13.32 5.12
C SER A 89 4.49 -12.07 4.58
N ILE A 90 3.79 -11.23 3.82
CA ILE A 90 4.32 -9.94 3.31
C ILE A 90 4.18 -8.87 4.39
N LEU A 91 3.06 -8.84 5.13
CA LEU A 91 2.90 -7.94 6.27
C LEU A 91 4.01 -8.17 7.30
N ALA A 92 4.37 -9.43 7.58
CA ALA A 92 5.45 -9.78 8.51
C ALA A 92 6.82 -9.21 8.13
N GLN A 93 7.05 -8.88 6.85
CA GLN A 93 8.29 -8.26 6.39
C GLN A 93 8.34 -6.75 6.62
N CYS A 94 7.19 -6.11 6.90
CA CYS A 94 7.13 -4.67 7.15
C CYS A 94 7.71 -4.31 8.54
N PRO A 95 8.14 -3.05 8.72
CA PRO A 95 8.55 -2.50 10.02
C PRO A 95 7.49 -2.72 11.11
N ALA A 96 7.94 -2.91 12.35
CA ALA A 96 7.06 -3.28 13.46
C ALA A 96 5.99 -2.21 13.76
N ASP A 97 6.38 -0.94 13.69
CA ASP A 97 5.49 0.22 13.83
C ASP A 97 4.45 0.28 12.71
N PHE A 98 4.84 -0.04 11.47
CA PHE A 98 3.91 -0.17 10.34
C PHE A 98 2.89 -1.27 10.58
N ARG A 99 3.34 -2.47 10.98
CA ARG A 99 2.46 -3.60 11.28
C ARG A 99 1.48 -3.25 12.40
N GLN A 100 1.95 -2.60 13.46
CA GLN A 100 1.12 -2.20 14.59
C GLN A 100 0.02 -1.21 14.16
N SER A 101 0.36 -0.16 13.40
CA SER A 101 -0.65 0.78 12.89
C SER A 101 -1.67 0.10 11.98
N TYR A 102 -1.26 -0.91 11.22
CA TYR A 102 -2.16 -1.67 10.36
C TYR A 102 -3.10 -2.60 11.14
N VAL A 103 -2.56 -3.35 12.12
CA VAL A 103 -3.33 -4.23 13.01
C VAL A 103 -4.35 -3.42 13.81
N GLU A 104 -3.98 -2.26 14.34
CA GLU A 104 -4.91 -1.39 15.08
C GLU A 104 -6.12 -0.97 14.23
N VAL A 105 -5.88 -0.67 12.95
CA VAL A 105 -6.96 -0.32 12.03
C VAL A 105 -7.80 -1.56 11.72
N LEU A 106 -7.17 -2.72 11.50
CA LEU A 106 -7.93 -3.94 11.19
C LEU A 106 -8.80 -4.42 12.36
N GLU A 107 -8.23 -4.47 13.57
CA GLU A 107 -8.98 -4.83 14.77
C GLU A 107 -10.10 -3.82 15.05
N GLY A 108 -9.82 -2.53 14.82
CA GLY A 108 -10.81 -1.48 14.92
C GLY A 108 -11.99 -1.68 13.96
N ILE A 109 -11.70 -1.96 12.68
CA ILE A 109 -12.75 -2.20 11.68
C ILE A 109 -13.51 -3.50 12.03
N GLU A 110 -12.82 -4.59 12.38
CA GLU A 110 -13.46 -5.86 12.74
C GLU A 110 -14.41 -5.71 13.94
N LYS A 111 -13.95 -5.05 15.01
CA LYS A 111 -14.72 -4.85 16.24
C LYS A 111 -15.97 -4.03 16.02
N ASN A 112 -15.92 -3.07 15.10
CA ASN A 112 -16.99 -2.10 14.88
C ASN A 112 -17.82 -2.37 13.62
N LEU A 113 -17.46 -3.39 12.83
CA LEU A 113 -18.29 -3.97 11.79
C LEU A 113 -19.51 -4.65 12.41
N SER A 114 -20.50 -3.82 12.70
CA SER A 114 -21.88 -4.22 12.91
C SER A 114 -22.55 -4.47 11.56
N ASP A 115 -23.68 -5.19 11.57
CA ASP A 115 -24.53 -5.42 10.38
C ASP A 115 -25.06 -4.11 9.74
N ASN A 116 -24.74 -2.95 10.33
CA ASN A 116 -25.13 -1.64 9.87
C ASN A 116 -24.12 -1.11 8.84
N ILE A 117 -24.55 -1.12 7.57
CA ILE A 117 -23.83 -0.64 6.38
C ILE A 117 -23.35 0.83 6.53
N SER A 118 -23.88 1.58 7.50
CA SER A 118 -23.56 3.00 7.73
C SER A 118 -22.45 3.29 8.75
N TRP A 119 -21.85 2.30 9.42
CA TRP A 119 -20.87 2.54 10.49
C TRP A 119 -19.72 3.48 10.08
N GLY A 120 -19.20 3.33 8.86
CA GLY A 120 -18.13 4.20 8.36
C GLY A 120 -18.48 5.69 8.27
N GLY A 121 -19.78 6.02 8.31
CA GLY A 121 -20.27 7.40 8.34
C GLY A 121 -20.45 7.98 9.74
N THR A 122 -20.34 7.18 10.80
CA THR A 122 -20.46 7.67 12.19
C THR A 122 -19.20 8.44 12.61
N PRO A 123 -19.25 9.26 13.68
CA PRO A 123 -18.06 9.91 14.23
C PRO A 123 -16.93 8.92 14.52
N GLU A 124 -17.23 7.75 15.09
CA GLU A 124 -16.25 6.71 15.42
C GLU A 124 -15.65 6.09 14.16
N GLY A 125 -16.46 5.82 13.14
CA GLY A 125 -15.98 5.33 11.85
C GLY A 125 -15.06 6.35 11.16
N LYS A 126 -15.45 7.63 11.14
CA LYS A 126 -14.65 8.72 10.56
C LYS A 126 -13.33 8.90 11.28
N GLU A 127 -13.32 8.86 12.62
CA GLU A 127 -12.11 8.96 13.43
C GLU A 127 -11.14 7.82 13.11
N MET A 128 -11.64 6.59 12.98
CA MET A 128 -10.81 5.45 12.63
C MET A 128 -10.22 5.57 11.22
N PHE A 129 -11.00 6.03 10.24
CA PHE A 129 -10.47 6.32 8.90
C PHE A 129 -9.46 7.46 8.91
N SER A 130 -9.64 8.49 9.76
CA SER A 130 -8.67 9.57 9.93
C SER A 130 -7.33 9.03 10.45
N ARG A 131 -7.36 8.20 11.50
CA ARG A 131 -6.16 7.56 12.05
C ARG A 131 -5.43 6.68 11.03
N LEU A 132 -6.18 5.94 10.20
CA LEU A 132 -5.58 5.18 9.10
C LEU A 132 -4.90 6.10 8.09
N GLU A 133 -5.54 7.21 7.72
CA GLU A 133 -4.98 8.18 6.78
C GLU A 133 -3.73 8.87 7.34
N GLU A 134 -3.74 9.25 8.61
CA GLU A 134 -2.59 9.82 9.31
C GLU A 134 -1.42 8.82 9.36
N ALA A 135 -1.68 7.56 9.68
CA ALA A 135 -0.67 6.51 9.65
C ALA A 135 -0.09 6.34 8.24
N ARG A 136 -0.96 6.31 7.22
CA ARG A 136 -0.55 6.19 5.82
C ARG A 136 0.34 7.36 5.38
N LYS A 137 -0.07 8.60 5.70
CA LYS A 137 0.70 9.81 5.40
C LYS A 137 2.05 9.78 6.10
N ARG A 138 2.07 9.47 7.40
CA ARG A 138 3.31 9.36 8.18
C ARG A 138 4.30 8.39 7.54
N PHE A 139 3.85 7.19 7.15
CA PHE A 139 4.73 6.21 6.50
C PHE A 139 5.11 6.60 5.07
N SER A 140 4.21 7.27 4.34
CA SER A 140 4.53 7.84 3.03
C SER A 140 5.66 8.85 3.12
N ASP A 141 5.60 9.76 4.08
CA ASP A 141 6.60 10.79 4.31
C ASP A 141 7.90 10.19 4.85
N GLN A 142 7.81 9.28 5.82
CA GLN A 142 8.97 8.65 6.45
C GLN A 142 9.78 7.80 5.47
N TYR A 143 9.12 7.06 4.57
CA TYR A 143 9.78 6.12 3.66
C TYR A 143 9.80 6.59 2.20
N ASP A 144 9.40 7.84 1.93
CA ASP A 144 9.29 8.40 0.57
C ASP A 144 8.59 7.43 -0.40
N LEU A 145 7.36 7.07 -0.05
CA LEU A 145 6.59 6.04 -0.77
C LEU A 145 5.93 6.60 -2.02
N GLU A 146 5.52 7.86 -2.02
CA GLU A 146 4.70 8.45 -3.08
C GLU A 146 5.32 8.33 -4.49
N PRO A 147 6.62 8.59 -4.70
CA PRO A 147 7.25 8.45 -6.02
C PRO A 147 7.16 7.03 -6.60
N LEU A 148 7.19 5.99 -5.75
CA LEU A 148 7.04 4.60 -6.14
C LEU A 148 5.57 4.20 -6.29
N MET A 149 4.75 4.56 -5.30
CA MET A 149 3.38 4.10 -5.21
C MET A 149 2.54 4.59 -6.38
N ARG A 150 2.70 5.85 -6.81
CA ARG A 150 1.82 6.41 -7.84
C ARG A 150 1.93 5.68 -9.19
N PRO A 151 3.13 5.45 -9.78
CA PRO A 151 3.27 4.63 -10.98
C PRO A 151 2.79 3.19 -10.80
N LEU A 152 2.95 2.60 -9.61
CA LEU A 152 2.50 1.23 -9.33
C LEU A 152 0.98 1.11 -9.29
N ILE A 153 0.30 2.11 -8.72
CA ILE A 153 -1.17 2.20 -8.77
C ILE A 153 -1.64 2.42 -10.20
N ASP A 154 -0.99 3.29 -10.98
CA ASP A 154 -1.32 3.50 -12.39
C ASP A 154 -1.13 2.21 -13.21
N TRP A 155 -0.09 1.42 -12.91
CA TRP A 155 0.13 0.12 -13.52
C TRP A 155 -0.96 -0.89 -13.13
N LEU A 156 -1.34 -0.95 -11.85
CA LEU A 156 -2.46 -1.77 -11.39
C LEU A 156 -3.77 -1.36 -12.08
N ASP A 157 -4.05 -0.05 -12.21
CA ASP A 157 -5.21 0.47 -12.97
C ASP A 157 -5.16 0.02 -14.43
N GLY A 158 -3.98 -0.02 -15.04
CA GLY A 158 -3.79 -0.61 -16.38
C GLY A 158 -4.17 -2.10 -16.44
N GLN A 159 -3.90 -2.87 -15.39
CA GLN A 159 -4.32 -4.28 -15.30
C GLN A 159 -5.84 -4.43 -15.15
N GLU A 160 -6.55 -3.38 -14.70
CA GLU A 160 -7.99 -3.43 -14.44
C GLU A 160 -8.88 -3.35 -15.68
N THR A 161 -8.29 -3.10 -16.84
CA THR A 161 -9.07 -3.06 -18.07
C THR A 161 -9.44 -4.51 -18.43
N ARG A 162 -10.75 -4.84 -18.39
CA ARG A 162 -11.25 -6.08 -18.98
C ARG A 162 -10.82 -6.10 -20.44
N ARG A 163 -10.15 -7.17 -20.84
CA ARG A 163 -9.76 -7.33 -22.25
C ARG A 163 -11.02 -7.51 -23.08
N GLU A 164 -10.96 -7.10 -24.34
CA GLU A 164 -12.08 -7.31 -25.26
C GLU A 164 -12.44 -8.81 -25.32
N GLY A 165 -13.71 -9.13 -25.07
CA GLY A 165 -14.19 -10.52 -24.99
C GLY A 165 -13.92 -11.26 -23.67
N GLU A 166 -13.22 -10.66 -22.70
CA GLU A 166 -12.94 -11.30 -21.40
C GLU A 166 -14.19 -11.30 -20.50
N SER A 167 -14.60 -12.50 -20.09
CA SER A 167 -15.70 -12.67 -19.13
C SER A 167 -15.31 -12.15 -17.72
N PRO A 168 -16.29 -11.80 -16.87
CA PRO A 168 -16.03 -11.47 -15.45
C PRO A 168 -15.17 -12.50 -14.72
N GLN A 169 -15.39 -13.79 -14.98
CA GLN A 169 -14.70 -14.90 -14.34
C GLN A 169 -13.24 -15.02 -14.81
N GLU A 170 -12.99 -14.85 -16.11
CA GLU A 170 -11.63 -14.83 -16.66
C GLU A 170 -10.83 -13.64 -16.13
N TYR A 171 -11.47 -12.47 -16.06
CA TYR A 171 -10.87 -11.28 -15.49
C TYR A 171 -10.52 -11.47 -14.01
N LEU A 172 -11.44 -12.02 -13.21
CA LEU A 172 -11.18 -12.32 -11.80
C LEU A 172 -10.04 -13.33 -11.64
N LYS A 173 -10.02 -14.40 -12.44
CA LYS A 173 -8.93 -15.39 -12.45
C LYS A 173 -7.59 -14.75 -12.77
N ARG A 174 -7.53 -13.79 -13.71
CA ARG A 174 -6.32 -13.04 -14.05
C ARG A 174 -5.81 -12.20 -12.88
N LEU A 175 -6.69 -11.56 -12.12
CA LEU A 175 -6.30 -10.78 -10.93
C LEU A 175 -5.78 -11.68 -9.79
N TYR A 176 -6.41 -12.84 -9.56
CA TYR A 176 -5.89 -13.84 -8.63
C TYR A 176 -4.52 -14.38 -9.04
N GLN A 177 -4.31 -14.62 -10.34
CA GLN A 177 -2.99 -15.01 -10.85
C GLN A 177 -1.96 -13.89 -10.63
N LEU A 178 -2.33 -12.63 -10.89
CA LEU A 178 -1.45 -11.50 -10.65
C LEU A 178 -1.07 -11.38 -9.16
N LYS A 179 -2.02 -11.59 -8.25
CA LYS A 179 -1.75 -11.62 -6.80
C LYS A 179 -0.71 -12.69 -6.46
N SER A 180 -0.91 -13.91 -6.95
CA SER A 180 0.04 -15.02 -6.73
C SER A 180 1.42 -14.72 -7.33
N ASP A 181 1.47 -14.12 -8.51
CA ASP A 181 2.72 -13.73 -9.16
C ASP A 181 3.46 -12.62 -8.38
N LEU A 182 2.74 -11.68 -7.76
CA LEU A 182 3.33 -10.65 -6.89
C LEU A 182 3.82 -11.25 -5.56
N GLU A 183 3.05 -12.15 -4.94
CA GLU A 183 3.42 -12.82 -3.68
C GLU A 183 4.64 -13.74 -3.83
N SER A 184 4.75 -14.42 -4.97
CA SER A 184 5.88 -15.29 -5.27
C SER A 184 7.14 -14.53 -5.71
N GLY A 185 7.05 -13.21 -5.91
CA GLY A 185 8.15 -12.39 -6.45
C GLY A 185 8.38 -12.57 -7.96
N LYS A 186 7.47 -13.26 -8.67
CA LYS A 186 7.51 -13.35 -10.14
C LYS A 186 7.29 -11.99 -10.80
N TRP A 187 6.59 -11.06 -10.14
CA TRP A 187 6.65 -9.64 -10.48
C TRP A 187 7.55 -8.91 -9.50
N VAL A 188 8.58 -8.26 -10.03
CA VAL A 188 9.48 -7.44 -9.22
C VAL A 188 8.96 -6.02 -9.20
N ILE A 189 8.70 -5.52 -7.99
CA ILE A 189 8.43 -4.10 -7.77
C ILE A 189 9.76 -3.36 -7.80
N PRO A 190 9.91 -2.34 -8.66
CA PRO A 190 11.15 -1.59 -8.76
C PRO A 190 11.44 -0.85 -7.47
N GLU A 191 12.69 -0.90 -7.06
CA GLU A 191 13.06 -0.36 -5.77
C GLU A 191 13.13 1.16 -5.78
N GLY A 192 13.61 1.75 -6.89
CA GLY A 192 13.82 3.19 -7.09
C GLY A 192 14.67 3.84 -6.00
N LEU A 193 15.45 4.87 -6.32
CA LEU A 193 16.04 5.66 -5.23
C LEU A 193 14.97 6.58 -4.60
N PRO A 194 15.16 7.03 -3.34
CA PRO A 194 14.34 8.10 -2.79
C PRO A 194 14.33 9.32 -3.73
N GLY A 195 13.15 9.87 -3.99
CA GLY A 195 12.92 10.97 -4.92
C GLY A 195 12.79 10.58 -6.40
N GLU A 196 13.05 9.32 -6.77
CA GLU A 196 12.95 8.87 -8.15
C GLU A 196 11.58 8.26 -8.47
N LYS A 197 11.04 8.61 -9.65
CA LYS A 197 9.87 7.94 -10.22
C LYS A 197 10.35 6.78 -11.09
N PRO A 198 10.00 5.52 -10.79
CA PRO A 198 10.32 4.40 -11.67
C PRO A 198 9.62 4.57 -13.01
N GLY A 199 10.32 4.27 -14.11
CA GLY A 199 9.77 4.32 -15.46
C GLY A 199 8.72 3.21 -15.72
N PRO A 200 7.99 3.29 -16.85
CA PRO A 200 6.93 2.31 -17.19
C PRO A 200 7.45 0.88 -17.40
N GLU A 201 8.75 0.70 -17.62
CA GLU A 201 9.38 -0.62 -17.82
C GLU A 201 9.75 -1.35 -16.52
N CYS A 202 9.43 -0.76 -15.37
CA CYS A 202 10.00 -1.15 -14.10
C CYS A 202 9.25 -2.29 -13.39
N MET A 203 7.99 -2.57 -13.76
CA MET A 203 7.31 -3.81 -13.40
C MET A 203 7.68 -4.89 -14.43
N LYS A 204 8.56 -5.82 -14.06
CA LYS A 204 9.01 -6.90 -14.94
C LYS A 204 8.56 -8.25 -14.40
N SER A 205 8.06 -9.11 -15.28
CA SER A 205 7.90 -10.51 -14.97
C SER A 205 9.27 -11.19 -15.03
N VAL A 206 9.60 -11.98 -14.01
CA VAL A 206 10.83 -12.78 -13.95
C VAL A 206 10.75 -14.00 -14.88
N ALA A 207 9.58 -14.30 -15.46
CA ALA A 207 9.43 -15.36 -16.44
C ALA A 207 9.99 -14.93 -17.81
N GLY A 208 11.26 -15.28 -18.07
CA GLY A 208 11.91 -15.07 -19.36
C GLY A 208 13.42 -14.75 -19.33
N GLN A 209 14.18 -15.32 -18.39
CA GLN A 209 15.64 -15.46 -18.52
C GLN A 209 16.01 -16.94 -18.58
#